data_AF-A0A2S2NQJ8-F1
#
_entry.id   AF-A0A2S2NQJ8-F1
#
_cell.length_a   1.000
_cell.length_b   1.000
_cell.length_c   1.000
_cell.angle_alpha   90.00
_cell.angle_beta   90.00
_cell.angle_gamma   90.00
#
_symmetry.space_group_name_H-M   'P 1'
#
loop_
_entity.id
_entity.type
_entity.pdbx_description
1 polymer ?
#
loop_
_entity_poly.entity_id
_entity_poly.type
_entity_poly.pdbx_seq_one_letter_code
_entity_poly.pdbx_strand_id
1 'polypeptide(L)'
;ASMTRLYREGRTETVRPCTLESSTWVKSMLDPNVDINKRINLLRQACTTHQRGYQDAMCGKGIDRHLFCLYVVSKYLEVESPFLNKVLSEPWRLSTSQTPHGQTTQFDLKKFPNCISAGGGFGPVANDGYGVSYIIAGENLVFFHISSKKKFSSHCMFI
;
A
#
# COMPACT_ATOMS: atom_id res chain seq x y z
N ALA A 1 -3.34 -0.40 -1.77
CA ALA A 1 -4.37 -1.41 -2.10
C ALA A 1 -4.67 -1.39 -3.60
N SER A 2 -5.20 -2.48 -4.16
CA SER A 2 -5.71 -2.56 -5.54
C SER A 2 -7.23 -2.76 -5.54
N MET A 3 -7.94 -2.17 -6.50
CA MET A 3 -9.40 -2.36 -6.65
C MET A 3 -9.69 -3.64 -7.43
N THR A 4 -10.67 -4.43 -6.99
CA THR A 4 -11.09 -5.67 -7.68
C THR A 4 -12.40 -5.50 -8.44
N ARG A 5 -12.70 -4.29 -8.92
CA ARG A 5 -13.96 -3.91 -9.59
C ARG A 5 -14.22 -4.60 -10.94
N LEU A 6 -13.30 -5.45 -11.41
CA LEU A 6 -13.54 -6.37 -12.53
C LEU A 6 -14.52 -7.49 -12.16
N TYR A 7 -14.69 -7.76 -10.86
CA TYR A 7 -15.61 -8.77 -10.33
C TYR A 7 -16.87 -8.10 -9.77
N ARG A 8 -18.01 -8.82 -9.85
CA ARG A 8 -19.27 -8.38 -9.24
C ARG A 8 -19.06 -8.21 -7.73
N GLU A 9 -19.42 -7.04 -7.20
CA GLU A 9 -19.21 -6.63 -5.81
C GLU A 9 -17.74 -6.57 -5.34
N GLY A 10 -16.80 -6.59 -6.29
CA GLY A 10 -15.38 -6.46 -5.99
C GLY A 10 -15.06 -5.15 -5.26
N ARG A 11 -14.38 -5.28 -4.11
CA ARG A 11 -13.87 -4.16 -3.31
C ARG A 11 -12.37 -4.01 -3.55
N THR A 12 -11.55 -4.59 -2.69
CA THR A 12 -10.10 -4.40 -2.71
C THR A 12 -9.32 -5.67 -2.42
N GLU A 13 -8.10 -5.72 -2.94
CA GLU A 13 -7.04 -6.67 -2.59
C GLU A 13 -5.81 -5.90 -2.08
N THR A 14 -5.01 -6.54 -1.22
CA THR A 14 -3.73 -6.03 -0.74
C THR A 14 -2.66 -6.19 -1.82
N VAL A 15 -1.89 -5.13 -2.03
CA VAL A 15 -0.65 -5.18 -2.81
C VAL A 15 0.49 -5.04 -1.82
N ARG A 16 1.48 -5.94 -1.89
CA ARG A 16 2.65 -5.96 -1.02
C ARG A 16 3.83 -5.29 -1.74
N PRO A 17 4.09 -3.98 -1.53
CA PRO A 17 5.11 -3.26 -2.31
C PRO A 17 6.55 -3.61 -1.91
N CYS A 18 6.75 -4.21 -0.74
CA CYS A 18 8.07 -4.64 -0.27
C CYS A 18 8.38 -6.02 -0.85
N THR A 19 8.97 -6.05 -2.05
CA THR A 19 9.44 -7.27 -2.71
C THR A 19 10.96 -7.39 -2.62
N LEU A 20 11.50 -8.54 -3.07
CA LEU A 20 12.95 -8.72 -3.16
C LEU A 20 13.60 -7.69 -4.09
N GLU A 21 12.96 -7.38 -5.20
CA GLU A 21 13.40 -6.42 -6.21
C GLU A 21 13.39 -4.99 -5.65
N SER A 22 12.30 -4.58 -4.96
CA SER A 22 12.26 -3.27 -4.33
C SER A 22 13.32 -3.14 -3.24
N SER A 23 13.54 -4.19 -2.44
CA SER A 23 14.57 -4.21 -1.40
C SER A 23 15.97 -4.13 -2.00
N THR A 24 16.24 -4.91 -3.06
CA THR A 24 17.52 -4.90 -3.78
C THR A 24 17.82 -3.53 -4.36
N TRP A 25 16.83 -2.88 -5.00
CA TRP A 25 16.98 -1.53 -5.52
C TRP A 25 17.28 -0.52 -4.40
N VAL A 26 16.49 -0.48 -3.33
CA VAL A 26 16.70 0.46 -2.21
C VAL A 26 18.08 0.27 -1.58
N LYS A 27 18.53 -0.99 -1.37
CA LYS A 27 19.87 -1.28 -0.85
C LYS A 27 20.97 -0.77 -1.79
N SER A 28 20.81 -0.92 -3.11
CA SER A 28 21.77 -0.43 -4.10
C SER A 28 21.93 1.09 -4.12
N MET A 29 20.90 1.84 -3.69
CA MET A 29 20.97 3.30 -3.57
C MET A 29 21.86 3.75 -2.42
N LEU A 30 22.07 2.89 -1.40
CA LEU A 30 22.90 3.16 -0.24
C LEU A 30 24.35 2.66 -0.41
N ASP A 31 24.60 1.80 -1.41
CA ASP A 31 25.93 1.24 -1.67
C ASP A 31 26.74 2.18 -2.58
N PRO A 32 27.85 2.77 -2.10
CA PRO A 32 28.69 3.66 -2.89
C PRO A 32 29.39 2.97 -4.07
N ASN A 33 29.49 1.63 -4.06
CA ASN A 33 30.15 0.86 -5.10
C ASN A 33 29.25 0.52 -6.30
N VAL A 34 27.96 0.82 -6.21
CA VAL A 34 27.01 0.56 -7.30
C VAL A 34 26.87 1.78 -8.19
N ASP A 35 27.12 1.60 -9.48
CA ASP A 35 27.00 2.65 -10.48
C ASP A 35 25.53 3.06 -10.77
N ILE A 36 25.37 4.23 -11.37
CA ILE A 36 24.06 4.82 -11.66
C ILE A 36 23.25 3.96 -12.66
N ASN A 37 23.88 3.37 -13.67
CA ASN A 37 23.16 2.55 -14.65
C ASN A 37 22.62 1.28 -14.00
N LYS A 38 23.40 0.67 -13.11
CA LYS A 38 22.93 -0.47 -12.33
C LYS A 38 21.74 -0.11 -11.44
N ARG A 39 21.77 1.03 -10.74
CA ARG A 39 20.64 1.53 -9.93
C ARG A 39 19.38 1.74 -10.76
N ILE A 40 19.50 2.34 -11.96
CA ILE A 40 18.37 2.52 -12.89
C ILE A 40 17.78 1.18 -13.32
N ASN A 41 18.63 0.19 -13.64
CA ASN A 41 18.16 -1.12 -14.04
C ASN A 41 17.42 -1.84 -12.89
N LEU A 42 17.93 -1.74 -11.67
CA LEU A 42 17.27 -2.28 -10.48
C LEU A 42 15.93 -1.59 -10.20
N LEU A 43 15.86 -0.26 -10.38
CA LEU A 43 14.60 0.49 -10.29
C LEU A 43 13.57 -0.03 -11.30
N ARG A 44 13.95 -0.20 -12.57
CA ARG A 44 13.04 -0.71 -13.61
C ARG A 44 12.51 -2.10 -13.28
N GLN A 45 13.35 -2.98 -12.73
CA GLN A 45 12.95 -4.32 -12.28
C GLN A 45 11.97 -4.25 -11.10
N ALA A 46 12.23 -3.39 -10.11
CA ALA A 46 11.33 -3.18 -8.97
C ALA A 46 9.96 -2.64 -9.43
N CYS A 47 9.94 -1.63 -10.32
CA CYS A 47 8.71 -1.08 -10.88
C CYS A 47 7.91 -2.11 -11.69
N THR A 48 8.59 -2.90 -12.54
CA THR A 48 7.94 -3.96 -13.33
C THR A 48 7.28 -5.00 -12.42
N THR A 49 7.98 -5.41 -11.36
CA THR A 49 7.46 -6.36 -10.38
C THR A 49 6.27 -5.80 -9.63
N HIS A 50 6.35 -4.54 -9.20
CA HIS A 50 5.24 -3.86 -8.53
C HIS A 50 3.99 -3.76 -9.43
N GLN A 51 4.18 -3.37 -10.69
CA GLN A 51 3.10 -3.24 -11.66
C GLN A 51 2.41 -4.60 -11.91
N ARG A 52 3.21 -5.66 -12.10
CA ARG A 52 2.68 -7.02 -12.24
C ARG A 52 1.88 -7.44 -11.01
N GLY A 53 2.43 -7.27 -9.81
CA GLY A 53 1.73 -7.61 -8.56
C GLY A 53 0.43 -6.82 -8.38
N TYR A 54 0.40 -5.55 -8.79
CA TYR A 54 -0.81 -4.73 -8.77
C TYR A 54 -1.88 -5.25 -9.75
N GLN A 55 -1.48 -5.61 -10.97
CA GLN A 55 -2.36 -6.20 -11.99
C GLN A 55 -2.90 -7.57 -11.55
N ASP A 56 -2.04 -8.43 -11.00
CA ASP A 56 -2.45 -9.73 -10.47
C ASP A 56 -3.47 -9.56 -9.32
N ALA A 57 -3.24 -8.62 -8.39
CA ALA A 57 -4.20 -8.29 -7.33
C ALA A 57 -5.54 -7.77 -7.89
N MET A 58 -5.51 -6.89 -8.90
CA MET A 58 -6.72 -6.38 -9.58
C MET A 58 -7.53 -7.51 -10.21
N CYS A 59 -6.84 -8.52 -10.77
CA CYS A 59 -7.39 -9.72 -11.39
C CYS A 59 -7.61 -10.87 -10.39
N GLY A 60 -7.78 -10.58 -9.09
CA GLY A 60 -8.16 -11.59 -8.09
C GLY A 60 -7.12 -12.66 -7.79
N LYS A 61 -5.86 -12.46 -8.20
CA LYS A 61 -4.74 -13.38 -7.94
C LYS A 61 -3.90 -12.98 -6.72
N GLY A 62 -4.39 -12.01 -5.93
CA GLY A 62 -3.78 -11.68 -4.65
C GLY A 62 -4.04 -12.75 -3.60
N ILE A 63 -3.20 -12.77 -2.56
CA ILE A 63 -3.21 -13.83 -1.54
C ILE A 63 -3.88 -13.38 -0.23
N ASP A 64 -3.88 -12.08 0.07
CA ASP A 64 -4.28 -11.59 1.40
C ASP A 64 -5.77 -11.80 1.69
N ARG A 65 -6.67 -11.53 0.73
CA ARG A 65 -8.10 -11.83 0.93
C ARG A 65 -8.38 -13.33 0.99
N HIS A 66 -7.61 -14.13 0.26
CA HIS A 66 -7.72 -15.59 0.31
C HIS A 66 -7.30 -16.12 1.70
N LEU A 67 -6.16 -15.68 2.23
CA LEU A 67 -5.72 -16.04 3.59
C LEU A 67 -6.71 -15.58 4.66
N PHE A 68 -7.30 -14.40 4.50
CA PHE A 68 -8.35 -13.92 5.40
C PHE A 68 -9.60 -14.80 5.36
N CYS A 69 -10.03 -15.26 4.17
CA CYS A 69 -11.13 -16.21 4.03
C CYS A 69 -10.84 -17.53 4.78
N LEU A 70 -9.65 -18.10 4.60
CA LEU A 70 -9.24 -19.31 5.31
C LEU A 70 -9.28 -19.13 6.84
N TYR A 71 -8.88 -17.96 7.33
CA TYR A 71 -8.98 -17.61 8.75
C TYR A 71 -10.42 -17.51 9.24
N VAL A 72 -11.31 -16.86 8.49
CA VAL A 72 -12.74 -16.77 8.85
C VAL A 72 -13.35 -18.17 8.92
N VAL A 73 -13.06 -19.02 7.93
CA VAL A 73 -13.54 -20.42 7.90
C VAL A 73 -12.95 -21.21 9.07
N SER A 74 -11.65 -21.07 9.38
CA SER A 74 -11.04 -21.79 10.50
C SER A 74 -11.64 -21.39 11.85
N LYS A 75 -12.01 -20.11 12.02
CA LYS A 75 -12.74 -19.64 13.21
C LYS A 75 -14.16 -20.19 13.27
N TYR A 76 -14.87 -20.25 12.15
CA TYR A 76 -16.21 -20.84 12.10
C TYR A 76 -16.22 -22.34 12.42
N LEU A 77 -15.22 -23.07 11.93
CA LEU A 77 -15.07 -24.52 12.16
C LEU A 77 -14.34 -24.86 13.46
N GLU A 78 -13.93 -23.86 14.24
CA GLU A 78 -13.15 -24.02 15.48
C GLU A 78 -11.84 -24.81 15.27
N VAL A 79 -11.25 -24.70 14.08
CA VAL A 79 -9.98 -25.34 13.73
C VAL A 79 -8.83 -24.38 14.00
N GLU A 80 -7.89 -24.81 14.84
CA GLU A 80 -6.65 -24.08 15.04
C GLU A 80 -5.68 -24.33 13.87
N SER A 81 -5.08 -23.25 13.36
CA SER A 81 -4.07 -23.32 12.32
C SER A 81 -2.83 -22.52 12.75
N PRO A 82 -1.75 -23.21 13.16
CA PRO A 82 -0.48 -22.56 13.47
C PRO A 82 0.05 -21.73 12.28
N PHE A 83 -0.24 -22.18 11.05
CA PHE A 83 0.11 -21.43 9.84
C PHE A 83 -0.64 -20.10 9.76
N LEU A 84 -1.98 -20.10 9.88
CA LEU A 84 -2.78 -18.87 9.81
C LEU A 84 -2.45 -17.91 10.96
N ASN A 85 -2.23 -18.44 12.16
CA ASN A 85 -1.79 -17.63 13.30
C ASN A 85 -0.48 -16.91 13.01
N LYS A 86 0.50 -17.60 12.41
CA LYS A 86 1.78 -17.02 12.03
C LYS A 86 1.66 -15.99 10.91
N VAL A 87 0.96 -16.30 9.82
CA VAL A 87 0.91 -15.40 8.66
C VAL A 87 0.09 -14.13 8.92
N LEU A 88 -0.85 -14.17 9.86
CA LEU A 88 -1.69 -13.02 10.22
C LEU A 88 -1.15 -12.21 11.41
N SER A 89 -0.14 -12.71 12.14
CA SER A 89 0.47 -11.98 13.25
C SER A 89 1.44 -10.88 12.81
N GLU A 90 1.86 -10.86 11.55
CA GLU A 90 2.82 -9.88 11.04
C GLU A 90 2.26 -8.44 11.10
N PRO A 91 2.93 -7.49 11.77
CA PRO A 91 2.42 -6.14 11.93
C PRO A 91 2.50 -5.34 10.63
N TRP A 92 1.38 -4.76 10.23
CA TRP A 92 1.29 -3.87 9.07
C TRP A 92 1.76 -2.46 9.41
N ARG A 93 3.07 -2.28 9.60
CA ARG A 93 3.66 -0.99 10.00
C ARG A 93 3.48 0.13 8.98
N LEU A 94 3.28 -0.19 7.71
CA LEU A 94 3.01 0.78 6.67
C LEU A 94 1.72 0.42 5.95
N SER A 95 0.71 1.28 6.08
CA SER A 95 -0.52 1.19 5.28
C SER A 95 -0.53 2.29 4.22
N THR A 96 -0.71 1.90 2.95
CA THR A 96 -0.73 2.85 1.84
C THR A 96 -2.01 2.73 1.01
N SER A 97 -2.51 3.87 0.56
CA SER A 97 -3.61 3.94 -0.40
C SER A 97 -3.38 5.06 -1.40
N GLN A 98 -3.53 4.71 -2.68
CA GLN A 98 -3.67 5.70 -3.74
C GLN A 98 -5.15 6.01 -3.89
N THR A 99 -5.51 7.28 -3.83
CA THR A 99 -6.85 7.72 -4.23
C THR A 99 -6.77 8.27 -5.65
N PRO A 100 -7.38 7.62 -6.65
CA PRO A 100 -7.37 8.14 -8.01
C PRO A 100 -8.12 9.46 -8.04
N HIS A 101 -7.51 10.50 -8.62
CA HIS A 101 -8.15 11.82 -8.69
C HIS A 101 -9.31 11.85 -9.69
N GLY A 102 -9.24 11.02 -10.72
CA GLY A 102 -10.33 10.69 -11.63
C GLY A 102 -10.45 9.18 -11.79
N GLN A 103 -11.67 8.66 -11.63
CA GLN A 103 -11.96 7.23 -11.88
C GLN A 103 -12.59 7.00 -13.26
N THR A 104 -13.04 8.05 -13.92
CA THR A 104 -13.72 8.01 -15.22
C THR A 104 -13.19 9.14 -16.10
N THR A 105 -13.43 9.03 -17.40
CA THR A 105 -13.12 10.08 -18.39
C THR A 105 -14.11 11.25 -18.37
N GLN A 106 -15.06 11.26 -17.43
CA GLN A 106 -16.15 12.24 -17.40
C GLN A 106 -15.72 13.63 -16.88
N PHE A 107 -14.53 13.75 -16.28
CA PHE A 107 -14.06 15.00 -15.70
C PHE A 107 -12.64 15.34 -16.14
N ASP A 108 -12.47 16.51 -16.76
CA ASP A 108 -11.19 17.00 -17.27
C ASP A 108 -10.56 18.01 -16.30
N LEU A 109 -9.61 17.52 -15.50
CA LEU A 109 -8.89 18.33 -14.51
C LEU A 109 -7.98 19.39 -15.13
N LYS A 110 -7.62 19.27 -16.43
CA LYS A 110 -6.87 20.32 -17.14
C LYS A 110 -7.78 21.51 -17.45
N LYS A 111 -9.04 21.27 -17.78
CA LYS A 111 -10.06 22.32 -18.00
C LYS A 111 -10.57 22.94 -16.70
N PHE A 112 -10.62 22.16 -15.62
CA PHE A 112 -11.13 22.60 -14.32
C PHE A 112 -10.08 22.45 -13.21
N PRO A 113 -8.97 23.21 -13.26
CA PRO A 113 -7.87 23.07 -12.32
C PRO A 113 -8.27 23.40 -10.88
N ASN A 114 -9.27 24.27 -10.69
CA ASN A 114 -9.79 24.63 -9.35
C ASN A 114 -10.55 23.49 -8.66
N CYS A 115 -10.86 22.40 -9.37
CA CYS A 115 -11.47 21.22 -8.80
C CYS A 115 -10.44 20.20 -8.30
N ILE A 116 -9.13 20.50 -8.43
CA ILE A 116 -8.07 19.68 -7.89
C ILE A 116 -8.10 19.76 -6.36
N SER A 117 -8.07 18.60 -5.70
CA SER A 117 -8.13 18.49 -4.25
C SER A 117 -7.07 17.53 -3.74
N ALA A 118 -6.49 17.85 -2.59
CA ALA A 118 -5.57 16.97 -1.87
C ALA A 118 -6.26 15.73 -1.29
N GLY A 119 -7.60 15.68 -1.34
CA GLY A 119 -8.40 14.58 -0.82
C GLY A 119 -8.28 14.43 0.69
N GLY A 120 -8.24 13.19 1.16
CA GLY A 120 -8.13 12.85 2.58
C GLY A 120 -7.10 11.75 2.85
N GLY A 121 -6.88 11.49 4.13
CA GLY A 121 -6.03 10.42 4.61
C GLY A 121 -6.65 9.61 5.74
N PHE A 122 -5.85 8.70 6.29
CA PHE A 122 -6.25 7.79 7.35
C PHE A 122 -5.12 7.67 8.38
N GLY A 123 -5.46 7.28 9.60
CA GLY A 123 -4.49 6.98 10.67
C GLY A 123 -3.70 5.68 10.39
N PRO A 124 -2.57 5.45 11.09
CA PRO A 124 -1.82 4.21 10.96
C PRO A 124 -2.60 3.02 11.56
N VAL A 125 -2.43 1.84 10.95
CA VAL A 125 -3.07 0.59 11.42
C VAL A 125 -2.29 -0.13 12.51
N ALA A 126 -1.02 0.25 12.72
CA ALA A 126 -0.17 -0.23 13.81
C ALA A 126 0.21 0.93 14.73
N ASN A 127 0.48 0.64 16.01
CA ASN A 127 0.87 1.66 16.99
C ASN A 127 2.22 2.30 16.70
N ASP A 128 3.14 1.53 16.11
CA ASP A 128 4.46 1.94 15.65
C ASP A 128 4.52 2.12 14.12
N GLY A 129 3.37 2.37 13.50
CA GLY A 129 3.23 2.45 12.04
C GLY A 129 2.89 3.84 11.49
N TYR A 130 2.76 3.88 10.16
CA TYR A 130 2.41 5.04 9.37
C TYR A 130 1.22 4.74 8.46
N GLY A 131 0.32 5.72 8.32
CA GLY A 131 -0.71 5.75 7.29
C GLY A 131 -0.32 6.73 6.20
N VAL A 132 -0.24 6.29 4.94
CA VAL A 132 0.17 7.11 3.80
C VAL A 132 -0.90 7.08 2.72
N SER A 133 -1.61 8.20 2.56
CA SER A 133 -2.51 8.44 1.44
C SER A 133 -1.82 9.34 0.43
N TYR A 134 -2.01 9.06 -0.86
CA TYR A 134 -1.47 9.92 -1.91
C TYR A 134 -2.40 10.02 -3.12
N ILE A 135 -2.29 11.15 -3.82
CA ILE A 135 -3.05 11.46 -5.04
C ILE A 135 -2.06 11.99 -6.07
N ILE A 136 -2.07 11.40 -7.26
CA ILE A 136 -1.37 11.93 -8.44
C ILE A 136 -2.38 12.77 -9.21
N ALA A 137 -2.17 14.08 -9.25
CA ALA A 137 -3.06 15.06 -9.86
C ALA A 137 -2.42 15.64 -11.14
N GLY A 138 -2.72 15.03 -12.28
CA GLY A 138 -2.10 15.40 -13.55
C GLY A 138 -0.64 14.98 -13.62
N GLU A 139 0.19 15.80 -14.28
CA GLU A 139 1.60 15.47 -14.57
C GLU A 139 2.58 16.13 -13.60
N ASN A 140 2.16 17.20 -12.91
CA ASN A 140 3.06 18.09 -12.17
C ASN A 140 2.77 18.16 -10.66
N LEU A 141 1.78 17.41 -10.17
CA LEU A 141 1.33 17.53 -8.78
C LEU A 141 1.05 16.18 -8.14
N VAL A 142 1.62 15.98 -6.95
CA VAL A 142 1.35 14.82 -6.10
C VAL A 142 1.04 15.32 -4.69
N PHE A 143 -0.08 14.90 -4.14
CA PHE A 143 -0.44 15.15 -2.74
C PHE A 143 -0.06 13.95 -1.89
N PHE A 144 0.50 14.22 -0.71
CA PHE A 144 0.75 13.22 0.32
C PHE A 144 0.06 13.61 1.61
N HIS A 145 -0.60 12.65 2.23
CA HIS A 145 -1.06 12.73 3.61
C HIS A 145 -0.41 11.60 4.40
N ILE A 146 0.50 11.95 5.31
CA ILE A 146 1.25 11.02 6.14
C ILE A 146 0.82 11.20 7.59
N SER A 147 0.37 10.13 8.22
CA SER A 147 -0.06 10.10 9.62
C SER A 147 0.76 9.08 10.41
N SER A 148 0.93 9.36 11.71
CA SER A 148 1.51 8.44 12.68
C SER A 148 0.90 8.70 14.06
N LYS A 149 1.00 7.75 14.98
CA LYS A 149 0.62 7.99 16.37
C LYS A 149 1.80 8.63 17.10
N LYS A 150 1.56 9.78 17.75
CA LYS A 150 2.52 10.32 18.71
C LYS A 150 2.61 9.34 19.88
N LYS A 151 3.81 8.80 20.14
CA LYS A 151 4.03 8.00 21.34
C LYS A 151 3.85 8.91 22.55
N PHE A 152 2.88 8.62 23.42
CA PHE A 152 2.87 9.22 24.75
C PHE A 152 4.05 8.61 25.52
N SER A 153 5.06 9.42 25.85
CA SER A 153 5.97 9.03 26.93
C SER A 153 5.18 9.12 28.23
N SER A 154 5.35 8.15 29.12
CA SER A 154 4.69 8.08 30.43
C SER A 154 5.20 9.15 31.41
N HIS A 155 5.40 10.38 30.96
CA HIS A 155 5.73 11.56 31.76
C HIS A 155 4.67 12.65 31.56
N CYS A 156 3.38 12.25 31.60
CA CYS A 156 2.33 13.20 31.94
C CYS A 156 2.18 13.15 33.46
N MET A 157 2.97 13.98 34.14
CA MET A 157 2.75 14.31 35.54
C MET A 157 1.41 15.05 35.58
N PHE A 158 0.40 14.42 36.19
CA PHE A 158 -0.81 15.15 36.57
C PHE A 158 -0.37 16.28 37.51
N ILE A 159 -0.72 17.51 37.14
CA ILE A 159 -0.86 18.62 38.08
C ILE A 159 -2.32 19.04 38.02
#